data_AF-A0A2M8XYQ1-F1
#
_entry.id   AF-A0A2M8XYQ1-F1
#
_cell.length_a   1.000
_cell.length_b   1.000
_cell.length_c   1.000
_cell.angle_alpha   90.00
_cell.angle_beta   90.00
_cell.angle_gamma   90.00
#
_symmetry.space_group_name_H-M   'P 1'
#
loop_
_entity.id
_entity.type
_entity.pdbx_description
1 polymer ?
#
loop_
_entity_poly.entity_id
_entity_poly.type
_entity_poly.pdbx_seq_one_letter_code
_entity_poly.pdbx_strand_id
1 'polypeptide(L)'
;MEMYRKIGLSISFTLCMLMTIYGQQKTNTENIKDKLNSTKNKYSSYLFVYFTASSSKDEEQIRFALSNDGYNFKALNHNQPILSSEKISESGGIRDPHIMRAIDGKTFYMVATDMVAAKGWDSNRGLVLLKSTNLLDWKSTIINVPNTFLAFKSVNRVWAPQTIYDSVKKKYMIYWSMRSGNEPDKIYYAYANKGFTALETEPKQLFFEPNNKACIDGDIIYYKGKYHLFYKDEGNLNGIKKAVSNQLTEGYLKQDKPLQQTTESVEGSCVFKLNNLDSWILMYDVYRKGQFQFTKSDDLENFKVIDEQVTMDFHPRHGTVMSITNKEAKRLREKWMIGTENIKSIQSN
;
A
#
# COMPACT_ATOMS: atom_id res chain seq x y z
N MET A 1 72.16 -19.16 1.91
CA MET A 1 71.04 -20.13 2.01
C MET A 1 69.83 -19.61 2.81
N GLU A 2 69.98 -18.55 3.60
CA GLU A 2 68.91 -18.05 4.49
C GLU A 2 67.90 -17.09 3.80
N MET A 3 68.33 -16.42 2.73
CA MET A 3 67.50 -15.47 1.97
C MET A 3 66.40 -16.16 1.14
N TYR A 4 66.65 -17.37 0.63
CA TYR A 4 65.67 -18.13 -0.16
C TYR A 4 64.56 -18.76 0.69
N ARG A 5 64.82 -19.00 1.99
CA ARG A 5 63.84 -19.61 2.91
C ARG A 5 62.77 -18.61 3.39
N LYS A 6 63.12 -17.31 3.48
CA LYS A 6 62.17 -16.23 3.84
C LYS A 6 61.23 -15.85 2.70
N ILE A 7 61.69 -15.91 1.45
CA ILE A 7 60.87 -15.56 0.27
C ILE A 7 59.79 -16.62 0.01
N GLY A 8 60.12 -17.91 0.16
CA GLY A 8 59.13 -19.01 0.00
C GLY A 8 58.01 -18.98 1.04
N LEU A 9 58.31 -18.62 2.29
CA LEU A 9 57.30 -18.50 3.36
C LEU A 9 56.34 -17.32 3.11
N SER A 10 56.88 -16.19 2.64
CA SER A 10 56.08 -14.98 2.36
C SER A 10 55.09 -15.20 1.21
N ILE A 11 55.51 -15.87 0.13
CA ILE A 11 54.65 -16.14 -1.03
C ILE A 11 53.52 -17.13 -0.65
N SER A 12 53.83 -18.16 0.14
CA SER A 12 52.82 -19.13 0.59
C SER A 12 51.77 -18.49 1.52
N PHE A 13 52.17 -17.54 2.36
CA PHE A 13 51.22 -16.81 3.23
C PHE A 13 50.31 -15.87 2.42
N THR A 14 50.85 -15.14 1.46
CA THR A 14 50.07 -14.24 0.60
C THR A 14 49.08 -15.01 -0.28
N LEU A 15 49.48 -16.17 -0.82
CA LEU A 15 48.59 -17.01 -1.63
C LEU A 15 47.45 -17.63 -0.79
N CYS A 16 47.74 -18.05 0.44
CA CYS A 16 46.73 -18.56 1.36
C CYS A 16 45.74 -17.46 1.78
N MET A 17 46.24 -16.24 2.05
CA MET A 17 45.41 -15.08 2.38
C MET A 17 44.50 -14.66 1.22
N LEU A 18 45.01 -14.66 -0.02
CA LEU A 18 44.23 -14.38 -1.23
C LEU A 18 43.14 -15.44 -1.49
N MET A 19 43.44 -16.73 -1.31
CA MET A 19 42.41 -17.78 -1.42
C MET A 19 41.34 -17.66 -0.33
N THR A 20 41.72 -17.26 0.88
CA THR A 20 40.77 -17.07 2.00
C THR A 20 39.84 -15.88 1.75
N ILE A 21 40.39 -14.76 1.25
CA ILE A 21 39.62 -13.57 0.87
C ILE A 21 38.68 -13.89 -0.30
N TYR A 22 39.16 -14.59 -1.34
CA TYR A 22 38.33 -14.98 -2.48
C TYR A 22 37.24 -15.98 -2.09
N GLY A 23 37.55 -16.91 -1.19
CA GLY A 23 36.58 -17.83 -0.58
C GLY A 23 35.50 -17.10 0.23
N GLN A 24 35.87 -16.12 1.06
CA GLN A 24 34.92 -15.27 1.81
C GLN A 24 34.05 -14.39 0.89
N GLN A 25 34.61 -13.89 -0.21
CA GLN A 25 33.86 -13.09 -1.18
C GLN A 25 32.84 -13.95 -1.94
N LYS A 26 33.21 -15.18 -2.31
CA LYS A 26 32.31 -16.12 -2.99
C LYS A 26 31.18 -16.61 -2.08
N THR A 27 31.48 -16.98 -0.82
CA THR A 27 30.47 -17.38 0.17
C THR A 27 29.53 -16.25 0.56
N ASN A 28 30.01 -15.00 0.65
CA ASN A 28 29.15 -13.84 0.85
C ASN A 28 28.25 -13.56 -0.36
N THR A 29 28.74 -13.76 -1.58
CA THR A 29 27.96 -13.54 -2.80
C THR A 29 26.89 -14.62 -3.01
N GLU A 30 27.20 -15.88 -2.68
CA GLU A 30 26.24 -17.00 -2.69
C GLU A 30 25.17 -16.83 -1.59
N ASN A 31 25.55 -16.47 -0.36
CA ASN A 31 24.60 -16.15 0.71
C ASN A 31 23.68 -14.97 0.37
N ILE A 32 24.17 -13.95 -0.34
CA ILE A 32 23.33 -12.82 -0.79
C ILE A 32 22.37 -13.28 -1.89
N LYS A 33 22.81 -14.12 -2.83
CA LYS A 33 21.94 -14.70 -3.88
C LYS A 33 20.87 -15.62 -3.29
N ASP A 34 21.18 -16.44 -2.29
CA ASP A 34 20.20 -17.30 -1.61
C ASP A 34 19.21 -16.50 -0.75
N LYS A 35 19.68 -15.41 -0.12
CA LYS A 35 18.80 -14.49 0.61
C LYS A 35 17.87 -13.72 -0.34
N LEU A 36 18.35 -13.33 -1.52
CA LEU A 36 17.52 -12.72 -2.58
C LEU A 36 16.57 -13.75 -3.24
N ASN A 37 17.00 -15.00 -3.44
CA ASN A 37 16.16 -16.06 -3.98
C ASN A 37 15.08 -16.53 -2.99
N SER A 38 15.37 -16.57 -1.69
CA SER A 38 14.36 -16.87 -0.66
C SER A 38 13.30 -15.77 -0.52
N THR A 39 13.63 -14.51 -0.85
CA THR A 39 12.61 -13.44 -0.95
C THR A 39 11.74 -13.55 -2.20
N LYS A 40 12.27 -14.09 -3.31
CA LYS A 40 11.53 -14.36 -4.56
C LYS A 40 10.52 -15.51 -4.45
N ASN A 41 10.40 -16.17 -3.30
CA ASN A 41 9.51 -17.34 -3.14
C ASN A 41 8.68 -17.32 -1.85
N LYS A 42 8.63 -16.18 -1.14
CA LYS A 42 7.92 -16.07 0.14
C LYS A 42 6.43 -15.77 0.00
N TYR A 43 6.06 -14.97 -1.00
CA TYR A 43 4.67 -14.55 -1.22
C TYR A 43 4.05 -15.35 -2.36
N SER A 44 2.85 -15.87 -2.11
CA SER A 44 2.15 -16.78 -3.02
C SER A 44 0.70 -16.36 -3.25
N SER A 45 0.28 -15.26 -2.62
CA SER A 45 -1.09 -14.75 -2.67
C SER A 45 -1.08 -13.25 -2.40
N TYR A 46 -2.26 -12.64 -2.55
CA TYR A 46 -2.51 -11.23 -2.31
C TYR A 46 -3.75 -11.09 -1.43
N LEU A 47 -3.71 -10.09 -0.56
CA LEU A 47 -4.84 -9.60 0.21
C LEU A 47 -5.25 -8.25 -0.39
N PHE A 48 -6.48 -8.16 -0.87
CA PHE A 48 -7.11 -6.89 -1.22
C PHE A 48 -7.97 -6.43 -0.03
N VAL A 49 -7.66 -5.25 0.51
CA VAL A 49 -8.47 -4.58 1.53
C VAL A 49 -9.22 -3.44 0.86
N TYR A 50 -10.54 -3.43 1.01
CA TYR A 50 -11.42 -2.48 0.33
C TYR A 50 -12.65 -2.14 1.20
N PHE A 51 -13.46 -1.23 0.71
CA PHE A 51 -14.83 -1.01 1.16
C PHE A 51 -15.76 -1.01 -0.06
N THR A 52 -17.06 -1.03 0.19
CA THR A 52 -18.10 -0.95 -0.84
C THR A 52 -18.90 0.34 -0.63
N ALA A 53 -19.48 0.89 -1.70
CA ALA A 53 -20.34 2.06 -1.64
C ALA A 53 -21.70 1.75 -2.25
N SER A 54 -22.72 1.65 -1.42
CA SER A 54 -24.14 1.64 -1.79
C SER A 54 -24.94 2.45 -0.75
N SER A 55 -26.27 2.50 -0.88
CA SER A 55 -27.15 3.24 0.05
C SER A 55 -27.44 2.49 1.35
N SER A 56 -26.86 1.31 1.59
CA SER A 56 -27.12 0.51 2.79
C SER A 56 -26.20 0.85 3.98
N LYS A 57 -26.62 0.50 5.20
CA LYS A 57 -25.83 0.73 6.44
C LYS A 57 -24.57 -0.15 6.53
N ASP A 58 -24.50 -1.23 5.74
CA ASP A 58 -23.37 -2.17 5.75
C ASP A 58 -22.23 -1.76 4.80
N GLU A 59 -22.38 -0.63 4.13
CA GLU A 59 -21.40 -0.03 3.24
C GLU A 59 -20.40 0.83 4.02
N GLU A 60 -19.25 1.18 3.43
CA GLU A 60 -18.20 1.94 4.13
C GLU A 60 -17.64 1.22 5.36
N GLN A 61 -17.35 -0.07 5.18
CA GLN A 61 -16.67 -0.90 6.18
C GLN A 61 -15.56 -1.73 5.55
N ILE A 62 -14.57 -2.11 6.36
CA ILE A 62 -13.41 -2.87 5.88
C ILE A 62 -13.83 -4.28 5.49
N ARG A 63 -13.50 -4.64 4.24
CA ARG A 63 -13.74 -5.94 3.62
C ARG A 63 -12.44 -6.46 3.04
N PHE A 64 -12.31 -7.78 2.97
CA PHE A 64 -11.12 -8.46 2.47
C PHE A 64 -11.47 -9.37 1.29
N ALA A 65 -10.56 -9.46 0.32
CA ALA A 65 -10.57 -10.47 -0.73
C ALA A 65 -9.17 -11.09 -0.88
N LEU A 66 -9.11 -12.32 -1.37
CA LEU A 66 -7.86 -13.02 -1.66
C LEU A 66 -7.71 -13.31 -3.15
N SER A 67 -6.47 -13.24 -3.62
CA SER A 67 -6.08 -13.75 -4.94
C SER A 67 -4.80 -14.56 -4.82
N ASN A 68 -4.64 -15.62 -5.61
CA ASN A 68 -3.38 -16.36 -5.68
C ASN A 68 -2.42 -15.79 -6.73
N ASP A 69 -2.93 -15.13 -7.75
CA ASP A 69 -2.18 -14.68 -8.93
C ASP A 69 -2.13 -13.16 -9.10
N GLY A 70 -3.00 -12.43 -8.40
CA GLY A 70 -3.14 -10.97 -8.52
C GLY A 70 -4.14 -10.55 -9.59
N TYR A 71 -4.89 -11.50 -10.16
CA TYR A 71 -5.87 -11.30 -11.23
C TYR A 71 -7.25 -11.83 -10.83
N ASN A 72 -7.32 -12.98 -10.15
CA ASN A 72 -8.58 -13.61 -9.75
C ASN A 72 -8.81 -13.39 -8.25
N PHE A 73 -9.65 -12.42 -7.90
CA PHE A 73 -9.96 -12.07 -6.51
C PHE A 73 -11.30 -12.68 -6.07
N LYS A 74 -11.30 -13.20 -4.85
CA LYS A 74 -12.48 -13.77 -4.19
C LYS A 74 -12.72 -13.09 -2.85
N ALA A 75 -13.90 -12.52 -2.67
CA ALA A 75 -14.28 -11.90 -1.41
C ALA A 75 -14.27 -12.93 -0.28
N LEU A 76 -13.72 -12.53 0.87
CA LEU A 76 -13.85 -13.27 2.12
C LEU A 76 -15.19 -12.93 2.79
N ASN A 77 -15.62 -13.78 3.73
CA ASN A 77 -16.80 -13.56 4.55
C ASN A 77 -18.07 -13.29 3.72
N HIS A 78 -18.22 -13.96 2.56
CA HIS A 78 -19.36 -13.75 1.63
C HIS A 78 -19.54 -12.29 1.22
N ASN A 79 -18.44 -11.54 1.09
CA ASN A 79 -18.46 -10.11 0.89
C ASN A 79 -19.31 -9.39 1.97
N GLN A 80 -19.17 -9.77 3.24
CA GLN A 80 -19.66 -9.04 4.42
C GLN A 80 -18.49 -8.33 5.12
N PRO A 81 -18.74 -7.25 5.89
CA PRO A 81 -17.69 -6.55 6.61
C PRO A 81 -16.86 -7.48 7.51
N ILE A 82 -15.53 -7.27 7.51
CA ILE A 82 -14.58 -7.96 8.37
C ILE A 82 -14.38 -7.19 9.67
N LEU A 83 -14.29 -5.86 9.59
CA LEU A 83 -14.19 -4.97 10.75
C LEU A 83 -15.40 -4.03 10.76
N SER A 84 -16.04 -3.94 11.92
CA SER A 84 -17.18 -3.04 12.14
C SER A 84 -16.68 -1.61 12.26
N SER A 85 -17.07 -0.74 11.32
CA SER A 85 -16.68 0.67 11.33
C SER A 85 -17.16 1.40 12.58
N GLU A 86 -18.36 1.11 13.08
CA GLU A 86 -18.90 1.66 14.33
C GLU A 86 -17.96 1.46 15.53
N LYS A 87 -17.22 0.34 15.58
CA LYS A 87 -16.34 0.03 16.71
C LYS A 87 -14.97 0.69 16.63
N ILE A 88 -14.56 1.17 15.45
CA ILE A 88 -13.19 1.58 15.19
C ILE A 88 -13.06 2.99 14.57
N SER A 89 -14.17 3.69 14.37
CA SER A 89 -14.25 5.05 13.79
C SER A 89 -15.15 5.95 14.65
N GLU A 90 -14.95 7.27 14.57
CA GLU A 90 -15.80 8.29 15.20
C GLU A 90 -17.09 8.50 14.39
N SER A 91 -17.02 8.45 13.06
CA SER A 91 -18.16 8.72 12.19
C SER A 91 -19.15 7.56 12.08
N GLY A 92 -18.69 6.34 12.36
CA GLY A 92 -19.38 5.08 12.11
C GLY A 92 -19.12 4.47 10.72
N GLY A 93 -18.29 5.11 9.88
CA GLY A 93 -17.95 4.66 8.53
C GLY A 93 -16.46 4.76 8.23
N ILE A 94 -15.99 3.91 7.33
CA ILE A 94 -14.58 3.81 6.92
C ILE A 94 -14.47 3.66 5.41
N ARG A 95 -13.54 4.42 4.84
CA ARG A 95 -13.22 4.42 3.42
C ARG A 95 -11.72 4.34 3.18
N ASP A 96 -11.35 4.02 1.95
CA ASP A 96 -9.99 4.14 1.41
C ASP A 96 -8.90 3.43 2.25
N PRO A 97 -9.06 2.14 2.60
CA PRO A 97 -8.08 1.47 3.43
C PRO A 97 -6.79 1.18 2.67
N HIS A 98 -5.67 1.48 3.33
CA HIS A 98 -4.34 1.05 2.92
C HIS A 98 -3.73 0.11 3.95
N ILE A 99 -3.22 -1.03 3.49
CA ILE A 99 -2.57 -2.04 4.34
C ILE A 99 -1.12 -2.25 3.91
N MET A 100 -0.23 -2.40 4.89
CA MET A 100 1.16 -2.82 4.64
C MET A 100 1.67 -3.78 5.69
N ARG A 101 2.68 -4.58 5.29
CA ARG A 101 3.50 -5.35 6.22
C ARG A 101 4.67 -4.50 6.70
N ALA A 102 4.84 -4.46 8.01
CA ALA A 102 5.97 -3.85 8.67
C ALA A 102 7.30 -4.54 8.29
N ILE A 103 8.40 -3.80 8.38
CA ILE A 103 9.76 -4.30 8.11
C ILE A 103 10.21 -5.43 9.05
N ASP A 104 9.53 -5.62 10.18
CA ASP A 104 9.77 -6.77 11.09
C ASP A 104 9.25 -8.10 10.51
N GLY A 105 8.51 -8.05 9.40
CA GLY A 105 7.98 -9.20 8.68
C GLY A 105 6.76 -9.86 9.30
N LYS A 106 6.30 -9.41 10.48
CA LYS A 106 5.23 -10.05 11.27
C LYS A 106 4.09 -9.11 11.69
N THR A 107 4.34 -7.80 11.73
CA THR A 107 3.35 -6.79 12.05
C THR A 107 2.70 -6.26 10.77
N PHE A 108 1.42 -5.96 10.83
CA PHE A 108 0.63 -5.35 9.77
C PHE A 108 0.06 -4.05 10.27
N TYR A 109 0.16 -3.03 9.43
CA TYR A 109 -0.44 -1.73 9.67
C TYR A 109 -1.50 -1.49 8.62
N MET A 110 -2.61 -0.91 9.05
CA MET A 110 -3.63 -0.41 8.15
C MET A 110 -3.98 1.02 8.55
N VAL A 111 -4.24 1.86 7.57
CA VAL A 111 -4.81 3.19 7.78
C VAL A 111 -6.05 3.34 6.90
N ALA A 112 -7.01 4.14 7.33
CA ALA A 112 -8.22 4.39 6.56
C ALA A 112 -8.84 5.76 6.89
N THR A 113 -9.67 6.26 5.99
CA THR A 113 -10.49 7.46 6.17
C THR A 113 -11.62 7.19 7.17
N ASP A 114 -11.78 8.04 8.18
CA ASP A 114 -12.95 8.03 9.07
C ASP A 114 -14.06 8.93 8.48
N MET A 115 -15.07 8.32 7.86
CA MET A 115 -16.10 9.03 7.10
C MET A 115 -17.36 8.21 6.82
N VAL A 116 -18.50 8.91 6.77
CA VAL A 116 -19.74 8.40 6.15
C VAL A 116 -20.16 9.33 5.00
N ALA A 117 -20.24 8.83 3.76
CA ALA A 117 -20.56 9.68 2.60
C ALA A 117 -21.94 10.34 2.68
N ALA A 118 -22.91 9.68 3.31
CA ALA A 118 -24.25 10.24 3.52
C ALA A 118 -24.27 11.50 4.41
N LYS A 119 -23.21 11.74 5.20
CA LYS A 119 -23.02 12.97 5.99
C LYS A 119 -22.38 14.11 5.17
N GLY A 120 -22.15 13.88 3.87
CA GLY A 120 -21.51 14.82 2.94
C GLY A 120 -20.00 14.70 2.88
N TRP A 121 -19.39 15.32 1.86
CA TRP A 121 -17.95 15.23 1.55
C TRP A 121 -17.03 16.03 2.49
N ASP A 122 -17.62 16.77 3.42
CA ASP A 122 -16.90 17.55 4.44
C ASP A 122 -17.10 16.97 5.84
N SER A 123 -17.53 15.71 5.94
CA SER A 123 -17.79 14.99 7.20
C SER A 123 -16.57 14.25 7.77
N ASN A 124 -15.43 14.32 7.11
CA ASN A 124 -14.21 13.58 7.45
C ASN A 124 -13.17 14.48 8.14
N ARG A 125 -12.72 14.06 9.34
CA ARG A 125 -11.62 14.70 10.11
C ARG A 125 -10.59 13.70 10.61
N GLY A 126 -10.90 12.42 10.51
CA GLY A 126 -10.21 11.36 11.21
C GLY A 126 -9.43 10.44 10.28
N LEU A 127 -8.30 9.97 10.81
CA LEU A 127 -7.60 8.80 10.33
C LEU A 127 -7.85 7.66 11.30
N VAL A 128 -8.21 6.49 10.80
CA VAL A 128 -8.20 5.26 11.60
C VAL A 128 -6.86 4.57 11.39
N LEU A 129 -6.10 4.35 12.46
CA LEU A 129 -4.88 3.54 12.45
C LEU A 129 -5.21 2.18 13.03
N LEU A 130 -4.78 1.11 12.37
CA LEU A 130 -4.94 -0.26 12.84
C LEU A 130 -3.62 -1.03 12.82
N LYS A 131 -3.48 -1.93 13.79
CA LYS A 131 -2.32 -2.82 13.93
C LYS A 131 -2.75 -4.25 14.18
N SER A 132 -2.12 -5.20 13.48
CA SER A 132 -2.29 -6.63 13.68
C SER A 132 -0.95 -7.37 13.60
N THR A 133 -0.87 -8.57 14.16
CA THR A 133 0.24 -9.51 13.94
C THR A 133 -0.21 -10.81 13.27
N ASN A 134 -1.50 -10.93 12.94
CA ASN A 134 -2.06 -12.16 12.37
C ASN A 134 -3.11 -11.92 11.26
N LEU A 135 -3.43 -10.67 10.91
CA LEU A 135 -4.46 -10.25 9.95
C LEU A 135 -5.92 -10.54 10.39
N LEU A 136 -6.13 -11.11 11.57
CA LEU A 136 -7.46 -11.42 12.10
C LEU A 136 -7.87 -10.45 13.19
N ASP A 137 -6.97 -10.24 14.16
CA ASP A 137 -7.21 -9.41 15.33
C ASP A 137 -6.54 -8.06 15.11
N TRP A 138 -7.31 -6.99 15.28
CA TRP A 138 -6.87 -5.63 15.01
C TRP A 138 -7.08 -4.75 16.24
N LYS A 139 -6.03 -3.99 16.59
CA LYS A 139 -6.14 -2.87 17.52
C LYS A 139 -6.29 -1.60 16.69
N SER A 140 -7.27 -0.76 17.01
CA SER A 140 -7.50 0.51 16.33
C SER A 140 -7.20 1.72 17.23
N THR A 141 -6.89 2.84 16.62
CA THR A 141 -6.86 4.17 17.25
C THR A 141 -7.29 5.20 16.22
N ILE A 142 -7.98 6.24 16.65
CA ILE A 142 -8.49 7.30 15.78
C ILE A 142 -7.67 8.56 16.02
N ILE A 143 -7.30 9.24 14.94
CA ILE A 143 -6.60 10.52 14.97
C ILE A 143 -7.47 11.55 14.27
N ASN A 144 -8.17 12.36 15.06
CA ASN A 144 -8.88 13.52 14.56
C ASN A 144 -7.89 14.68 14.39
N VAL A 145 -7.54 15.01 13.14
CA VAL A 145 -6.45 15.97 12.81
C VAL A 145 -6.64 17.35 13.45
N PRO A 146 -7.76 18.07 13.29
CA PRO A 146 -7.93 19.39 13.89
C PRO A 146 -7.98 19.37 15.42
N ASN A 147 -8.42 18.28 16.04
CA ASN A 147 -8.41 18.12 17.50
C ASN A 147 -7.00 17.83 18.03
N THR A 148 -6.20 17.08 17.26
CA THR A 148 -4.86 16.66 17.66
C THR A 148 -3.84 17.78 17.47
N PHE A 149 -3.97 18.58 16.41
CA PHE A 149 -3.00 19.62 16.05
C PHE A 149 -3.67 20.98 15.89
N LEU A 150 -3.43 21.89 16.83
CA LEU A 150 -4.06 23.21 16.87
C LEU A 150 -3.75 24.05 15.61
N ALA A 151 -2.55 23.90 15.03
CA ALA A 151 -2.17 24.53 13.77
C ALA A 151 -3.08 24.12 12.59
N PHE A 152 -3.78 22.99 12.71
CA PHE A 152 -4.64 22.40 11.69
C PHE A 152 -6.13 22.50 12.05
N LYS A 153 -6.52 23.38 12.98
CA LYS A 153 -7.92 23.56 13.41
C LYS A 153 -8.92 23.89 12.28
N SER A 154 -8.43 24.48 11.19
CA SER A 154 -9.24 24.84 10.00
C SER A 154 -9.37 23.69 8.99
N VAL A 155 -8.72 22.55 9.24
CA VAL A 155 -8.84 21.37 8.38
C VAL A 155 -10.28 20.87 8.41
N ASN A 156 -10.87 20.78 7.22
CA ASN A 156 -12.25 20.36 7.04
C ASN A 156 -12.39 19.11 6.16
N ARG A 157 -11.28 18.54 5.67
CA ARG A 157 -11.21 17.23 5.00
C ARG A 157 -9.91 16.52 5.30
N VAL A 158 -9.96 15.22 5.55
CA VAL A 158 -8.86 14.28 5.79
C VAL A 158 -9.26 12.94 5.19
N TRP A 159 -8.55 12.47 4.16
CA TRP A 159 -8.97 11.28 3.42
C TRP A 159 -7.82 10.58 2.67
N ALA A 160 -8.09 9.33 2.30
CA ALA A 160 -7.22 8.41 1.57
C ALA A 160 -5.80 8.32 2.16
N PRO A 161 -5.66 7.94 3.44
CA PRO A 161 -4.33 7.74 4.00
C PRO A 161 -3.67 6.49 3.45
N GLN A 162 -2.36 6.55 3.33
CA GLN A 162 -1.49 5.43 3.06
C GLN A 162 -0.27 5.44 3.97
N THR A 163 0.52 4.36 3.95
CA THR A 163 1.67 4.20 4.84
C THR A 163 2.87 3.65 4.08
N ILE A 164 4.05 4.23 4.33
CA ILE A 164 5.33 3.76 3.77
C ILE A 164 6.40 3.76 4.86
N TYR A 165 7.35 2.82 4.78
CA TYR A 165 8.51 2.82 5.68
C TYR A 165 9.61 3.75 5.16
N ASP A 166 10.02 4.70 5.99
CA ASP A 166 11.18 5.55 5.75
C ASP A 166 12.43 4.86 6.29
N SER A 167 13.29 4.38 5.40
CA SER A 167 14.54 3.70 5.75
C SER A 167 15.61 4.62 6.33
N VAL A 168 15.56 5.91 6.04
CA VAL A 168 16.50 6.92 6.55
C VAL A 168 16.14 7.28 7.99
N LYS A 169 14.86 7.57 8.26
CA LYS A 169 14.37 7.88 9.61
C LYS A 169 14.09 6.65 10.46
N LYS A 170 14.01 5.48 9.85
CA LYS A 170 13.65 4.20 10.46
C LYS A 170 12.25 4.21 11.12
N LYS A 171 11.30 4.89 10.49
CA LYS A 171 9.93 5.11 10.99
C LYS A 171 8.91 4.84 9.89
N TYR A 172 7.65 4.66 10.28
CA TYR A 172 6.54 4.61 9.33
C TYR A 172 6.01 6.01 9.12
N MET A 173 5.95 6.43 7.87
CA MET A 173 5.33 7.68 7.43
C MET A 173 3.90 7.38 7.00
N ILE A 174 2.94 8.10 7.56
CA ILE A 174 1.57 8.13 7.08
C ILE A 174 1.42 9.39 6.23
N TYR A 175 0.83 9.25 5.05
CA TYR A 175 0.53 10.36 4.15
C TYR A 175 -0.90 10.28 3.68
N TRP A 176 -1.55 11.42 3.49
CA TRP A 176 -2.97 11.52 3.19
C TRP A 176 -3.27 12.84 2.50
N SER A 177 -4.47 12.99 1.96
CA SER A 177 -4.91 14.25 1.37
C SER A 177 -5.78 15.01 2.36
N MET A 178 -5.61 16.32 2.46
CA MET A 178 -6.44 17.15 3.32
C MET A 178 -6.67 18.56 2.78
N ARG A 179 -7.77 19.16 3.23
CA ARG A 179 -8.21 20.51 2.89
C ARG A 179 -8.33 21.37 4.14
N SER A 180 -7.90 22.62 4.04
CA SER A 180 -8.10 23.65 5.06
C SER A 180 -9.02 24.75 4.52
N GLY A 181 -10.19 24.94 5.13
CA GLY A 181 -11.18 25.91 4.65
C GLY A 181 -11.57 25.68 3.18
N ASN A 182 -11.32 26.68 2.34
CA ASN A 182 -11.64 26.67 0.91
C ASN A 182 -10.40 26.46 0.01
N GLU A 183 -9.25 26.12 0.61
CA GLU A 183 -8.04 25.80 -0.15
C GLU A 183 -8.25 24.54 -1.02
N PRO A 184 -7.43 24.33 -2.05
CA PRO A 184 -7.34 23.04 -2.74
C PRO A 184 -6.90 21.92 -1.78
N ASP A 185 -7.41 20.71 -2.02
CA ASP A 185 -6.91 19.51 -1.37
C ASP A 185 -5.43 19.27 -1.73
N LYS A 186 -4.61 19.00 -0.71
CA LYS A 186 -3.16 18.80 -0.84
C LYS A 186 -2.74 17.54 -0.09
N ILE A 187 -1.65 16.93 -0.53
CA ILE A 187 -1.09 15.73 0.13
C ILE A 187 -0.11 16.15 1.22
N TYR A 188 -0.31 15.62 2.42
CA TYR A 188 0.54 15.84 3.60
C TYR A 188 1.07 14.51 4.15
N TYR A 189 2.06 14.59 5.03
CA TYR A 189 2.59 13.44 5.75
C TYR A 189 2.94 13.78 7.21
N ALA A 190 2.99 12.73 8.04
CA ALA A 190 3.57 12.75 9.38
C ALA A 190 4.12 11.35 9.73
N TYR A 191 5.00 11.26 10.71
CA TYR A 191 5.50 9.96 11.17
C TYR A 191 4.61 9.38 12.26
N ALA A 192 4.27 8.11 12.16
CA ALA A 192 3.61 7.38 13.22
C ALA A 192 4.58 7.08 14.38
N ASN A 193 4.06 7.05 15.59
CA ASN A 193 4.83 6.63 16.76
C ASN A 193 5.18 5.14 16.68
N LYS A 194 6.13 4.69 17.51
CA LYS A 194 6.54 3.27 17.57
C LYS A 194 5.37 2.31 17.82
N GLY A 195 4.33 2.76 18.54
CA GLY A 195 3.13 2.00 18.83
C GLY A 195 2.23 1.77 17.60
N PHE A 196 2.31 2.67 16.62
CA PHE A 196 1.33 2.88 15.56
C PHE A 196 -0.06 3.25 16.10
N THR A 197 -0.09 4.16 17.07
CA THR A 197 -1.31 4.63 17.75
C THR A 197 -1.45 6.16 17.75
N ALA A 198 -0.43 6.89 17.28
CA ALA A 198 -0.44 8.35 17.20
C ALA A 198 0.54 8.82 16.13
N LEU A 199 0.43 10.09 15.74
CA LEU A 199 1.43 10.80 14.94
C LEU A 199 2.42 11.52 15.88
N GLU A 200 3.72 11.43 15.59
CA GLU A 200 4.78 12.04 16.41
C GLU A 200 5.01 13.53 16.11
N THR A 201 4.60 13.98 14.93
CA THR A 201 4.83 15.34 14.45
C THR A 201 3.56 15.92 13.86
N GLU A 202 3.49 17.25 13.86
CA GLU A 202 2.53 17.96 13.02
C GLU A 202 2.68 17.52 11.55
N PRO A 203 1.56 17.48 10.80
CA PRO A 203 1.57 17.23 9.37
C PRO A 203 2.43 18.24 8.61
N LYS A 204 3.14 17.77 7.58
CA LYS A 204 3.90 18.59 6.64
C LYS A 204 3.42 18.33 5.22
N GLN A 205 3.32 19.37 4.40
CA GLN A 205 2.91 19.19 3.00
C GLN A 205 3.98 18.35 2.27
N LEU A 206 3.54 17.27 1.63
CA LEU A 206 4.39 16.32 0.92
C LEU A 206 4.63 16.75 -0.53
N PHE A 207 3.54 17.11 -1.21
CA PHE A 207 3.55 17.44 -2.62
C PHE A 207 3.03 18.86 -2.85
N PHE A 208 3.80 19.62 -3.63
CA PHE A 208 3.48 20.98 -4.04
C PHE A 208 3.13 20.93 -5.53
N GLU A 209 1.84 20.80 -5.83
CA GLU A 209 1.38 20.84 -7.23
C GLU A 209 1.73 22.23 -7.82
N PRO A 210 2.46 22.31 -8.96
CA PRO A 210 3.01 23.57 -9.48
C PRO A 210 1.99 24.69 -9.74
N ASN A 211 0.73 24.34 -10.02
CA ASN A 211 -0.35 25.28 -10.29
C ASN A 211 -1.32 25.42 -9.09
N ASN A 212 -0.93 24.89 -7.92
CA ASN A 212 -1.75 24.83 -6.71
C ASN A 212 -3.15 24.24 -6.98
N LYS A 213 -3.25 23.25 -7.86
CA LYS A 213 -4.49 22.50 -8.08
C LYS A 213 -4.67 21.41 -7.01
N ALA A 214 -5.92 20.99 -6.83
CA ALA A 214 -6.23 19.94 -5.89
C ALA A 214 -5.62 18.60 -6.35
N CYS A 215 -5.01 17.89 -5.41
CA CYS A 215 -4.46 16.55 -5.61
C CYS A 215 -4.83 15.67 -4.43
N ILE A 216 -5.32 14.47 -4.72
CA ILE A 216 -5.75 13.50 -3.70
C ILE A 216 -5.23 12.08 -4.02
N ASP A 217 -5.53 11.14 -3.14
CA ASP A 217 -5.27 9.70 -3.31
C ASP A 217 -3.81 9.37 -3.62
N GLY A 218 -2.89 9.89 -2.81
CA GLY A 218 -1.46 9.60 -2.98
C GLY A 218 -1.14 8.11 -2.81
N ASP A 219 -0.27 7.57 -3.67
CA ASP A 219 0.28 6.22 -3.62
C ASP A 219 1.77 6.23 -4.01
N ILE A 220 2.66 5.90 -3.07
CA ILE A 220 4.11 6.03 -3.25
C ILE A 220 4.76 4.67 -3.48
N ILE A 221 5.37 4.51 -4.66
CA ILE A 221 6.17 3.34 -5.01
C ILE A 221 7.64 3.70 -5.11
N TYR A 222 8.48 3.00 -4.35
CA TYR A 222 9.93 3.07 -4.52
C TYR A 222 10.39 2.15 -5.65
N TYR A 223 10.85 2.72 -6.76
CA TYR A 223 11.23 1.99 -7.96
C TYR A 223 12.45 2.61 -8.62
N LYS A 224 13.46 1.77 -8.92
CA LYS A 224 14.73 2.16 -9.57
C LYS A 224 15.41 3.37 -8.90
N GLY A 225 15.48 3.35 -7.57
CA GLY A 225 16.18 4.38 -6.79
C GLY A 225 15.38 5.65 -6.52
N LYS A 226 14.12 5.74 -6.97
CA LYS A 226 13.28 6.93 -6.86
C LYS A 226 11.93 6.60 -6.23
N TYR A 227 11.31 7.61 -5.63
CA TYR A 227 9.93 7.58 -5.15
C TYR A 227 9.00 8.11 -6.24
N HIS A 228 8.04 7.29 -6.66
CA HIS A 228 7.00 7.62 -7.63
C HIS A 228 5.70 7.80 -6.84
N LEU A 229 5.26 9.04 -6.64
CA LEU A 229 3.97 9.38 -6.05
C LEU A 229 2.94 9.39 -7.17
N PHE A 230 2.14 8.34 -7.27
CA PHE A 230 0.88 8.36 -8.02
C PHE A 230 -0.16 9.15 -7.23
N TYR A 231 -1.03 9.86 -7.93
CA TYR A 231 -2.09 10.65 -7.30
C TYR A 231 -3.18 10.98 -8.32
N LYS A 232 -4.38 11.31 -7.82
CA LYS A 232 -5.45 11.90 -8.63
C LYS A 232 -5.25 13.41 -8.74
N ASP A 233 -5.02 13.90 -9.96
CA ASP A 233 -5.00 15.31 -10.30
C ASP A 233 -6.44 15.78 -10.57
N GLU A 234 -6.91 16.80 -9.86
CA GLU A 234 -8.24 17.40 -10.09
C GLU A 234 -8.18 18.70 -10.93
N GLY A 235 -7.00 19.01 -11.49
CA GLY A 235 -6.79 20.11 -12.43
C GLY A 235 -7.16 19.77 -13.88
N ASN A 236 -6.45 20.39 -14.82
CA ASN A 236 -6.64 20.13 -16.25
C ASN A 236 -6.13 18.72 -16.62
N LEU A 237 -6.93 18.00 -17.42
CA LEU A 237 -6.74 16.56 -17.68
C LEU A 237 -6.79 15.75 -16.36
N ASN A 238 -7.94 15.81 -15.69
CA ASN A 238 -8.22 15.08 -14.45
C ASN A 238 -7.94 13.58 -14.63
N GLY A 239 -7.32 12.98 -13.61
CA GLY A 239 -7.14 11.54 -13.51
C GLY A 239 -5.85 11.17 -12.80
N ILE A 240 -5.37 9.95 -13.02
CA ILE A 240 -4.19 9.44 -12.34
C ILE A 240 -2.93 9.95 -13.04
N LYS A 241 -2.11 10.70 -12.30
CA LYS A 241 -0.79 11.15 -12.74
C LYS A 241 0.25 10.69 -11.73
N LYS A 242 1.51 11.06 -11.97
CA LYS A 242 2.56 10.86 -10.97
C LYS A 242 3.55 12.02 -10.87
N ALA A 243 4.20 12.11 -9.72
CA ALA A 243 5.36 12.94 -9.49
C ALA A 243 6.51 12.07 -8.99
N VAL A 244 7.75 12.43 -9.34
CA VAL A 244 8.93 11.60 -9.03
C VAL A 244 9.96 12.40 -8.24
N SER A 245 10.51 11.78 -7.20
CA SER A 245 11.60 12.36 -6.39
C SER A 245 12.70 11.35 -6.09
N ASN A 246 13.90 11.85 -5.80
CA ASN A 246 14.98 11.06 -5.19
C ASN A 246 14.84 10.96 -3.66
N GLN A 247 13.96 11.75 -3.04
CA GLN A 247 13.74 11.81 -1.60
C GLN A 247 12.27 11.54 -1.27
N LEU A 248 12.02 10.84 -0.17
CA LEU A 248 10.66 10.43 0.21
C LEU A 248 9.75 11.61 0.55
N THR A 249 10.29 12.70 1.09
CA THR A 249 9.49 13.75 1.73
C THR A 249 9.49 15.10 1.00
N GLU A 250 10.21 15.21 -0.11
CA GLU A 250 10.39 16.49 -0.82
C GLU A 250 10.87 16.28 -2.26
N GLY A 251 10.88 17.34 -3.06
CA GLY A 251 11.50 17.34 -4.40
C GLY A 251 10.74 16.57 -5.48
N TYR A 252 9.46 16.28 -5.25
CA TYR A 252 8.59 15.64 -6.24
C TYR A 252 8.37 16.52 -7.47
N LEU A 253 8.83 16.07 -8.62
CA LEU A 253 8.63 16.72 -9.91
C LEU A 253 7.43 16.09 -10.62
N LYS A 254 6.41 16.91 -10.89
CA LYS A 254 5.19 16.50 -11.60
C LYS A 254 5.50 15.96 -13.01
N GLN A 255 4.81 14.90 -13.40
CA GLN A 255 4.72 14.44 -14.78
C GLN A 255 3.27 14.58 -15.25
N ASP A 256 3.03 15.40 -16.27
CA ASP A 256 1.67 15.76 -16.70
C ASP A 256 0.93 14.68 -17.49
N LYS A 257 1.59 13.58 -17.84
CA LYS A 257 1.01 12.45 -18.60
C LYS A 257 -0.03 11.72 -17.74
N PRO A 258 -1.32 11.65 -18.16
CA PRO A 258 -2.29 10.75 -17.53
C PRO A 258 -1.88 9.30 -17.72
N LEU A 259 -2.04 8.48 -16.67
CA LEU A 259 -1.62 7.08 -16.63
C LEU A 259 -2.82 6.13 -16.76
N GLN A 260 -4.03 6.60 -16.50
CA GLN A 260 -5.24 5.83 -16.76
C GLN A 260 -5.42 5.57 -18.27
N GLN A 261 -6.04 4.44 -18.60
CA GLN A 261 -6.31 4.00 -19.98
C GLN A 261 -7.80 4.17 -20.34
N THR A 262 -8.44 5.18 -19.74
CA THR A 262 -9.84 5.53 -19.95
C THR A 262 -10.03 7.05 -19.94
N THR A 263 -11.07 7.52 -20.60
CA THR A 263 -11.50 8.94 -20.59
C THR A 263 -12.50 9.23 -19.47
N GLU A 264 -12.94 8.20 -18.74
CA GLU A 264 -13.86 8.33 -17.62
C GLU A 264 -13.20 8.95 -16.39
N SER A 265 -14.02 9.43 -15.46
CA SER A 265 -13.51 9.94 -14.17
C SER A 265 -12.99 8.79 -13.31
N VAL A 266 -11.76 8.94 -12.80
CA VAL A 266 -11.04 7.91 -12.04
C VAL A 266 -10.50 8.44 -10.72
N GLU A 267 -10.34 7.56 -9.75
CA GLU A 267 -9.74 7.88 -8.44
C GLU A 267 -9.14 6.65 -7.76
N GLY A 268 -8.51 6.84 -6.59
CA GLY A 268 -8.07 5.75 -5.74
C GLY A 268 -7.07 4.80 -6.37
N SER A 269 -5.94 5.34 -6.87
CA SER A 269 -4.87 4.50 -7.42
C SER A 269 -4.31 3.54 -6.37
N CYS A 270 -4.17 2.28 -6.77
CA CYS A 270 -3.37 1.29 -6.06
C CYS A 270 -2.38 0.64 -7.03
N VAL A 271 -1.09 0.81 -6.76
CA VAL A 271 0.01 0.24 -7.51
C VAL A 271 0.63 -0.89 -6.70
N PHE A 272 0.61 -2.11 -7.24
CA PHE A 272 1.22 -3.27 -6.57
C PHE A 272 2.06 -4.11 -7.52
N LYS A 273 3.13 -4.70 -7.00
CA LYS A 273 4.01 -5.58 -7.76
C LYS A 273 3.41 -6.98 -7.84
N LEU A 274 3.44 -7.59 -9.02
CA LEU A 274 3.12 -9.01 -9.15
C LEU A 274 4.24 -9.84 -8.51
N ASN A 275 3.87 -10.73 -7.61
CA ASN A 275 4.75 -11.71 -6.98
C ASN A 275 5.56 -12.43 -8.06
N ASN A 276 6.88 -12.48 -7.87
CA ASN A 276 7.84 -13.23 -8.68
C ASN A 276 8.01 -12.72 -10.13
N LEU A 277 7.36 -11.60 -10.48
CA LEU A 277 7.49 -10.92 -11.77
C LEU A 277 8.06 -9.51 -11.56
N ASP A 278 8.69 -8.95 -12.59
CA ASP A 278 9.12 -7.55 -12.60
C ASP A 278 8.08 -6.62 -13.25
N SER A 279 6.81 -6.98 -13.06
CA SER A 279 5.64 -6.24 -13.53
C SER A 279 4.83 -5.69 -12.36
N TRP A 280 4.15 -4.58 -12.61
CA TRP A 280 3.29 -3.86 -11.70
C TRP A 280 1.88 -3.79 -12.26
N ILE A 281 0.91 -3.80 -11.36
CA ILE A 281 -0.47 -3.49 -11.65
C ILE A 281 -0.73 -2.08 -11.14
N LEU A 282 -1.34 -1.23 -11.96
CA LEU A 282 -2.04 -0.03 -11.50
C LEU A 282 -3.53 -0.29 -11.67
N MET A 283 -4.26 -0.30 -10.56
CA MET A 283 -5.71 -0.36 -10.55
C MET A 283 -6.28 0.95 -10.01
N TYR A 284 -7.46 1.34 -10.48
CA TYR A 284 -8.15 2.55 -10.04
C TYR A 284 -9.67 2.41 -10.21
N ASP A 285 -10.38 3.19 -9.41
CA ASP A 285 -11.84 3.22 -9.35
C ASP A 285 -12.39 4.16 -10.43
N VAL A 286 -13.15 3.61 -11.38
CA VAL A 286 -13.93 4.35 -12.37
C VAL A 286 -15.26 4.74 -11.72
N TYR A 287 -15.18 5.61 -10.72
CA TYR A 287 -16.18 5.75 -9.67
C TYR A 287 -17.60 6.13 -10.13
N ARG A 288 -17.73 6.77 -11.29
CA ARG A 288 -19.05 7.08 -11.88
C ARG A 288 -19.72 5.87 -12.53
N LYS A 289 -18.95 4.83 -12.87
CA LYS A 289 -19.43 3.57 -13.44
C LYS A 289 -19.52 2.44 -12.41
N GLY A 290 -18.98 2.65 -11.19
CA GLY A 290 -18.95 1.62 -10.15
C GLY A 290 -18.11 0.40 -10.55
N GLN A 291 -17.04 0.62 -11.31
CA GLN A 291 -16.16 -0.41 -11.85
C GLN A 291 -14.70 -0.06 -11.55
N PHE A 292 -13.84 -1.07 -11.49
CA PHE A 292 -12.39 -0.89 -11.50
C PHE A 292 -11.84 -1.13 -12.90
N GLN A 293 -10.77 -0.42 -13.24
CA GLN A 293 -9.92 -0.77 -14.36
C GLN A 293 -8.54 -1.20 -13.85
N PHE A 294 -8.03 -2.26 -14.45
CA PHE A 294 -6.75 -2.88 -14.17
C PHE A 294 -5.82 -2.68 -15.35
N THR A 295 -4.61 -2.23 -15.05
CA THR A 295 -3.56 -2.03 -16.04
C THR A 295 -2.26 -2.66 -15.58
N LYS A 296 -1.41 -3.05 -16.53
CA LYS A 296 -0.09 -3.65 -16.26
C LYS A 296 1.02 -2.81 -16.87
N SER A 297 2.15 -2.70 -16.16
CA SER A 297 3.37 -2.00 -16.60
C SER A 297 4.63 -2.66 -16.03
N ASP A 298 5.73 -2.65 -16.78
CA ASP A 298 7.04 -3.12 -16.32
C ASP A 298 7.97 -1.96 -15.88
N ASP A 299 7.57 -0.72 -16.17
CA ASP A 299 8.38 0.50 -16.00
C ASP A 299 7.71 1.62 -15.18
N LEU A 300 6.45 1.42 -14.76
CA LEU A 300 5.61 2.42 -14.10
C LEU A 300 5.28 3.64 -14.98
N GLU A 301 5.51 3.57 -16.30
CA GLU A 301 5.29 4.66 -17.27
C GLU A 301 4.28 4.29 -18.35
N ASN A 302 4.35 3.03 -18.81
CA ASN A 302 3.57 2.51 -19.92
C ASN A 302 2.63 1.42 -19.41
N PHE A 303 1.36 1.79 -19.25
CA PHE A 303 0.31 0.93 -18.72
C PHE A 303 -0.58 0.39 -19.85
N LYS A 304 -0.93 -0.89 -19.79
CA LYS A 304 -1.84 -1.55 -20.74
C LYS A 304 -3.02 -2.16 -20.00
N VAL A 305 -4.23 -1.97 -20.53
CA VAL A 305 -5.47 -2.55 -19.98
C VAL A 305 -5.37 -4.08 -19.95
N ILE A 306 -5.83 -4.66 -18.85
CA ILE A 306 -5.90 -6.11 -18.62
C ILE A 306 -7.24 -6.54 -18.00
N ASP A 307 -8.29 -5.72 -18.14
CA ASP A 307 -9.60 -5.93 -17.51
C ASP A 307 -10.15 -7.35 -17.77
N GLU A 308 -10.02 -7.86 -19.00
CA GLU A 308 -10.48 -9.20 -19.39
C GLU A 308 -9.74 -10.36 -18.68
N GLN A 309 -8.59 -10.08 -18.06
CA GLN A 309 -7.81 -11.07 -17.30
C GLN A 309 -8.18 -11.07 -15.81
N VAL A 310 -8.89 -10.04 -15.34
CA VAL A 310 -9.17 -9.83 -13.92
C VAL A 310 -10.61 -10.22 -13.62
N THR A 311 -10.80 -11.01 -12.56
CA THR A 311 -12.14 -11.40 -12.10
C THR A 311 -12.33 -11.07 -10.62
N MET A 312 -13.53 -10.61 -10.29
CA MET A 312 -13.97 -10.33 -8.92
C MET A 312 -15.42 -10.80 -8.76
N ASP A 313 -15.75 -11.39 -7.61
CA ASP A 313 -17.14 -11.69 -7.22
C ASP A 313 -17.75 -10.63 -6.29
N PHE A 314 -17.19 -9.42 -6.32
CA PHE A 314 -17.57 -8.26 -5.52
C PHE A 314 -17.31 -6.98 -6.31
N HIS A 315 -17.87 -5.87 -5.84
CA HIS A 315 -17.72 -4.54 -6.45
C HIS A 315 -17.03 -3.60 -5.46
N PRO A 316 -15.69 -3.56 -5.44
CA PRO A 316 -14.95 -2.73 -4.48
C PRO A 316 -15.02 -1.25 -4.86
N ARG A 317 -14.65 -0.40 -3.89
CA ARG A 317 -14.21 0.99 -4.06
C ARG A 317 -12.73 1.09 -3.66
N HIS A 318 -12.16 2.29 -3.66
CA HIS A 318 -10.76 2.57 -3.32
C HIS A 318 -10.24 1.73 -2.14
N GLY A 319 -9.14 1.00 -2.38
CA GLY A 319 -8.48 0.15 -1.40
C GLY A 319 -7.11 -0.30 -1.91
N THR A 320 -6.44 -1.19 -1.16
CA THR A 320 -5.05 -1.59 -1.43
C THR A 320 -4.86 -3.09 -1.52
N VAL A 321 -4.01 -3.54 -2.45
CA VAL A 321 -3.58 -4.93 -2.60
C VAL A 321 -2.16 -5.11 -2.03
N MET A 322 -1.99 -6.08 -1.14
CA MET A 322 -0.71 -6.42 -0.52
C MET A 322 -0.37 -7.89 -0.71
N SER A 323 0.89 -8.19 -1.05
CA SER A 323 1.41 -9.56 -1.09
C SER A 323 1.41 -10.22 0.30
N ILE A 324 0.92 -11.47 0.36
CA ILE A 324 0.89 -12.28 1.58
C ILE A 324 1.45 -13.69 1.33
N THR A 325 1.85 -14.34 2.43
CA THR A 325 2.33 -15.71 2.41
C THR A 325 1.15 -16.69 2.33
N ASN A 326 1.42 -17.93 1.89
CA ASN A 326 0.42 -18.99 1.92
C ASN A 326 -0.16 -19.22 3.32
N LYS A 327 0.67 -19.12 4.38
CA LYS A 327 0.23 -19.30 5.78
C LYS A 327 -0.78 -18.24 6.20
N GLU A 328 -0.60 -17.00 5.78
CA GLU A 328 -1.52 -15.90 6.06
C GLU A 328 -2.81 -16.03 5.26
N ALA A 329 -2.71 -16.38 3.97
CA ALA A 329 -3.86 -16.64 3.13
C ALA A 329 -4.71 -17.78 3.70
N LYS A 330 -4.08 -18.90 4.08
CA LYS A 330 -4.74 -20.04 4.71
C LYS A 330 -5.46 -19.62 5.99
N ARG A 331 -4.81 -18.87 6.88
CA ARG A 331 -5.42 -18.37 8.12
C ARG A 331 -6.67 -17.52 7.85
N LEU A 332 -6.63 -16.64 6.85
CA LEU A 332 -7.77 -15.81 6.47
C LEU A 332 -8.93 -16.66 5.91
N ARG A 333 -8.64 -17.64 5.06
CA ARG A 333 -9.65 -18.58 4.54
C ARG A 333 -10.28 -19.41 5.67
N GLU A 334 -9.45 -19.98 6.54
CA GLU A 334 -9.91 -20.75 7.71
C GLU A 334 -10.80 -19.92 8.63
N LYS A 335 -10.61 -18.60 8.74
CA LYS A 335 -11.49 -17.76 9.56
C LYS A 335 -12.78 -17.38 8.85
N TRP A 336 -12.72 -17.06 7.55
CA TRP A 336 -13.77 -16.32 6.84
C TRP A 336 -14.43 -17.07 5.67
N MET A 337 -14.03 -18.30 5.38
CA MET A 337 -14.60 -19.14 4.32
C MET A 337 -15.17 -20.47 4.83
N ILE A 338 -15.23 -20.69 6.15
CA ILE A 338 -15.83 -21.91 6.72
C ILE A 338 -17.29 -22.03 6.24
N GLY A 339 -17.60 -23.17 5.60
CA GLY A 339 -18.94 -23.49 5.10
C GLY A 339 -19.11 -23.40 3.58
N THR A 340 -18.18 -22.78 2.85
CA THR A 340 -18.25 -22.68 1.37
C THR A 340 -17.71 -23.90 0.61
N GLU A 341 -16.83 -24.69 1.24
CA GLU A 341 -16.26 -25.92 0.62
C GLU A 341 -17.13 -27.18 0.85
N ASN A 342 -18.00 -27.20 1.85
CA ASN A 342 -18.86 -28.37 2.15
C ASN A 342 -20.14 -28.45 1.29
N ILE A 343 -20.42 -27.46 0.45
CA ILE A 343 -21.65 -27.44 -0.37
C ILE A 343 -21.41 -28.10 -1.75
N LYS A 344 -20.16 -28.20 -2.21
CA LYS A 344 -19.86 -28.87 -3.50
C LYS A 344 -19.81 -30.40 -3.43
N SER A 345 -19.79 -31.00 -2.24
CA SER A 345 -19.74 -32.46 -2.06
C SER A 345 -21.11 -33.11 -1.79
N ILE A 346 -22.21 -32.35 -1.76
CA ILE A 346 -23.56 -32.88 -1.46
C ILE A 346 -24.48 -32.91 -2.71
N GLN A 347 -24.05 -32.38 -3.85
CA GLN A 347 -24.82 -32.41 -5.11
C GLN A 347 -24.31 -33.44 -6.14
N SER A 348 -23.48 -34.38 -5.73
CA SER A 348 -22.97 -35.45 -6.61
C SER A 348 -23.08 -36.83 -5.96
N ASN A 349 -24.26 -37.18 -5.44
CA ASN A 349 -24.65 -38.55 -5.13
C ASN A 349 -26.06 -38.81 -5.65
#